data_AF-A0A5N5W3T8-F1
#
_entry.id   AF-A0A5N5W3T8-F1
#
_cell.length_a   1.000
_cell.length_b   1.000
_cell.length_c   1.000
_cell.angle_alpha   90.00
_cell.angle_beta   90.00
_cell.angle_gamma   90.00
#
_symmetry.space_group_name_H-M   'P 1'
#
loop_
_entity.id
_entity.type
_entity.pdbx_description
1 polymer ?
#
loop_
_entity_poly.entity_id
_entity_poly.type
_entity_poly.pdbx_seq_one_letter_code
_entity_poly.pdbx_strand_id
1 'polypeptide(L)'
;QANYAAANAFLDALAHHRHTHHLPAQSLAWGLWDTEHGMAGQLSTADLQRMNNGPLLPLTTHQNLALFDAALTTPDPALLPIRPNPHHTPTHPLLHTLHPPTTTRPTAHTTTTATAAVQDDTPLAERLAPLDTEERLRLLEDVICAEVARVLGHADGSALDPARSFQDAGFDSLTAVELRNRLKTATGQRLSATLVFDYPTPQTMAKHLLEELLPEVEECAARLRIPEADDDEVRRLLESVPLARIREAGLLDALLALAPAASPASPASSLPAPAPDAEAEASAVDQSDAILAMDIDALVREAFERSDSEQPE
;
A
#
# COMPACT_ATOMS: atom_id res chain seq x y z
N GLN A 1 32.76 -23.75 -9.78
CA GLN A 1 31.35 -24.16 -9.92
C GLN A 1 31.13 -25.19 -11.04
N ALA A 2 31.64 -25.00 -12.27
CA ALA A 2 31.44 -25.96 -13.37
C ALA A 2 31.84 -27.42 -13.04
N ASN A 3 33.03 -27.64 -12.45
CA ASN A 3 33.47 -28.99 -12.05
C ASN A 3 32.57 -29.62 -10.99
N TYR A 4 32.04 -28.81 -10.06
CA TYR A 4 31.14 -29.27 -9.00
C TYR A 4 29.78 -29.68 -9.57
N ALA A 5 29.22 -28.87 -10.48
CA ALA A 5 27.99 -29.18 -11.18
C ALA A 5 28.12 -30.46 -12.04
N ALA A 6 29.24 -30.62 -12.76
CA ALA A 6 29.49 -31.81 -13.56
C ALA A 6 29.62 -33.08 -12.70
N ALA A 7 30.29 -33.00 -11.55
CA ALA A 7 30.42 -34.12 -10.63
C ALA A 7 29.05 -34.54 -10.05
N ASN A 8 28.24 -33.58 -9.59
CA ASN A 8 26.90 -33.89 -9.06
C ASN A 8 25.97 -34.45 -10.13
N ALA A 9 25.98 -33.87 -11.34
CA ALA A 9 25.18 -34.39 -12.45
C ALA A 9 25.57 -35.84 -12.81
N PHE A 10 26.86 -36.18 -12.74
CA PHE A 10 27.31 -37.57 -12.91
C PHE A 10 26.79 -38.49 -11.81
N LEU A 11 26.80 -38.07 -10.54
CA LEU A 11 26.28 -38.87 -9.43
C LEU A 11 24.78 -39.14 -9.57
N ASP A 12 24.00 -38.13 -9.97
CA ASP A 12 22.56 -38.28 -10.24
C ASP A 12 22.32 -39.27 -11.39
N ALA A 13 23.06 -39.11 -12.50
CA ALA A 13 22.96 -40.01 -13.64
C ALA A 13 23.38 -41.46 -13.28
N LEU A 14 24.41 -41.63 -12.44
CA LEU A 14 24.86 -42.93 -11.97
C LEU A 14 23.81 -43.63 -11.13
N ALA A 15 23.12 -42.89 -10.24
CA ALA A 15 22.05 -43.45 -9.43
C ALA A 15 20.89 -43.97 -10.30
N HIS A 16 20.46 -43.16 -11.28
CA HIS A 16 19.48 -43.58 -12.27
C HIS A 16 19.93 -44.81 -13.06
N HIS A 17 21.16 -44.80 -13.58
CA HIS A 17 21.71 -45.93 -14.34
C HIS A 17 21.70 -47.23 -13.52
N ARG A 18 22.13 -47.18 -12.26
CA ARG A 18 22.12 -48.37 -11.38
C ARG A 18 20.71 -48.89 -11.14
N HIS A 19 19.72 -48.00 -10.94
CA HIS A 19 18.32 -48.41 -10.81
C HIS A 19 17.78 -49.08 -12.08
N THR A 20 18.15 -48.62 -13.29
CA THR A 20 17.77 -49.30 -14.55
C THR A 20 18.37 -50.71 -14.67
N HIS A 21 19.44 -50.99 -13.95
CA HIS A 21 20.07 -52.32 -13.84
C HIS A 21 19.66 -53.08 -12.57
N HIS A 22 18.63 -52.64 -11.85
CA HIS A 22 18.16 -53.23 -10.59
C HIS A 22 19.24 -53.31 -9.50
N LEU A 23 20.17 -52.35 -9.50
CA LEU A 23 21.20 -52.21 -8.49
C LEU A 23 20.88 -51.05 -7.54
N PRO A 24 21.15 -51.16 -6.23
CA PRO A 24 20.87 -50.10 -5.28
C PRO A 24 21.81 -48.91 -5.51
N ALA A 25 21.23 -47.70 -5.56
CA ALA A 25 21.96 -46.44 -5.58
C ALA A 25 21.03 -45.28 -5.25
N GLN A 26 21.48 -44.31 -4.47
CA GLN A 26 20.71 -43.09 -4.25
C GLN A 26 21.64 -41.87 -4.26
N SER A 27 21.22 -40.85 -4.99
CA SER A 27 21.83 -39.52 -4.98
C SER A 27 20.93 -38.55 -4.21
N LEU A 28 21.52 -37.78 -3.31
CA LEU A 28 20.81 -36.74 -2.55
C LEU A 28 21.43 -35.38 -2.84
N ALA A 29 20.63 -34.51 -3.48
CA ALA A 29 21.02 -33.14 -3.79
C ALA A 29 20.76 -32.25 -2.57
N TRP A 30 21.73 -32.14 -1.68
CA TRP A 30 21.58 -31.33 -0.46
C TRP A 30 21.55 -29.83 -0.74
N GLY A 31 20.57 -29.14 -0.15
CA GLY A 31 20.57 -27.70 0.01
C GLY A 31 21.57 -27.24 1.08
N LEU A 32 21.50 -25.97 1.46
CA LEU A 32 22.34 -25.43 2.52
C LEU A 32 21.98 -26.05 3.88
N TRP A 33 23.02 -26.47 4.60
CA TRP A 33 22.92 -26.89 5.99
C TRP A 33 23.05 -25.66 6.88
N ASP A 34 22.14 -25.50 7.82
CA ASP A 34 22.15 -24.43 8.83
C ASP A 34 23.22 -24.73 9.89
N THR A 35 24.48 -24.54 9.49
CA THR A 35 25.67 -24.75 10.32
C THR A 35 26.69 -23.66 10.06
N GLU A 36 27.39 -23.21 11.09
CA GLU A 36 28.46 -22.19 10.97
C GLU A 36 29.74 -22.71 10.29
N HIS A 37 29.79 -24.00 9.92
CA HIS A 37 30.98 -24.66 9.36
C HIS A 37 30.71 -25.16 7.94
N GLY A 38 31.78 -25.44 7.18
CA GLY A 38 31.67 -25.93 5.80
C GLY A 38 31.28 -24.84 4.79
N MET A 39 30.52 -25.20 3.75
CA MET A 39 30.11 -24.26 2.70
C MET A 39 29.23 -23.11 3.22
N ALA A 40 28.46 -23.36 4.28
CA ALA A 40 27.64 -22.34 4.94
C ALA A 40 28.48 -21.34 5.76
N GLY A 41 29.60 -21.78 6.35
CA GLY A 41 30.51 -20.91 7.09
C GLY A 41 31.31 -19.92 6.23
N GLN A 42 31.28 -20.06 4.91
CA GLN A 42 31.89 -19.11 3.97
C GLN A 42 30.92 -18.00 3.53
N LEU A 43 29.65 -18.09 3.94
CA LEU A 43 28.61 -17.13 3.56
C LEU A 43 28.65 -15.92 4.48
N SER A 44 28.47 -14.73 3.90
CA SER A 44 28.30 -13.52 4.68
C SER A 44 26.95 -13.53 5.42
N THR A 45 26.80 -12.66 6.41
CA THR A 45 25.51 -12.46 7.09
C THR A 45 24.40 -12.05 6.13
N ALA A 46 24.73 -11.26 5.10
CA ALA A 46 23.80 -10.88 4.03
C ALA A 46 23.38 -12.08 3.18
N ASP A 47 24.30 -13.00 2.86
CA ASP A 47 23.99 -14.20 2.10
C ASP A 47 23.04 -15.13 2.88
N LEU A 48 23.26 -15.28 4.19
CA LEU A 48 22.39 -16.07 5.07
C LEU A 48 20.99 -15.45 5.18
N GLN A 49 20.89 -14.13 5.32
CA GLN A 49 19.61 -13.42 5.34
C GLN A 49 18.84 -13.59 4.02
N ARG A 50 19.54 -13.44 2.88
CA ARG A 50 18.95 -13.68 1.55
C ARG A 50 18.40 -15.09 1.43
N MET A 51 19.14 -16.10 1.90
CA MET A 51 18.69 -17.49 1.85
C MET A 51 17.51 -17.77 2.77
N ASN A 52 17.44 -17.12 3.94
CA ASN A 52 16.28 -17.19 4.83
C ASN A 52 15.02 -16.53 4.27
N ASN A 53 15.16 -15.62 3.31
CA ASN A 53 14.04 -14.96 2.62
C ASN A 53 13.70 -15.60 1.27
N GLY A 54 14.50 -16.57 0.80
CA GLY A 54 14.31 -17.25 -0.47
C GLY A 54 13.18 -18.30 -0.47
N PRO A 55 12.93 -18.95 -1.62
CA PRO A 55 11.88 -19.96 -1.77
C PRO A 55 12.16 -21.26 -1.01
N LEU A 56 13.43 -21.53 -0.70
CA LEU A 56 13.89 -22.72 0.03
C LEU A 56 14.65 -22.27 1.26
N LEU A 57 14.21 -22.70 2.43
CA LEU A 57 14.85 -22.38 3.69
C LEU A 57 16.01 -23.36 3.98
N PRO A 58 17.07 -22.90 4.65
CA PRO A 58 18.11 -23.81 5.17
C PRO A 58 17.50 -24.88 6.08
N LEU A 59 18.11 -26.06 6.05
CA LEU A 59 17.74 -27.21 6.89
C LEU A 59 18.77 -27.36 7.99
N THR A 60 18.32 -27.55 9.23
CA THR A 60 19.22 -27.87 10.34
C THR A 60 19.84 -29.25 10.16
N THR A 61 20.99 -29.50 10.80
CA THR A 61 21.63 -30.83 10.84
C THR A 61 20.64 -31.93 11.22
N HIS A 62 19.80 -31.69 12.24
CA HIS A 62 18.80 -32.67 12.67
C HIS A 62 17.75 -32.94 11.57
N GLN A 63 17.26 -31.89 10.91
CA GLN A 63 16.30 -32.06 9.82
C GLN A 63 16.91 -32.78 8.61
N ASN A 64 18.16 -32.47 8.26
CA ASN A 64 18.86 -33.16 7.18
C ASN A 64 19.09 -34.64 7.49
N LEU A 65 19.47 -34.99 8.72
CA LEU A 65 19.60 -36.39 9.13
C LEU A 65 18.25 -37.13 9.10
N ALA A 66 17.17 -36.49 9.54
CA ALA A 66 15.83 -37.07 9.43
C ALA A 66 15.42 -37.30 7.96
N LEU A 67 15.76 -36.38 7.06
CA LEU A 67 15.51 -36.54 5.62
C LEU A 67 16.42 -37.61 4.98
N PHE A 68 17.65 -37.76 5.48
CA PHE A 68 18.54 -38.86 5.08
C PHE A 68 17.93 -40.22 5.47
N ASP A 69 17.45 -40.37 6.70
CA ASP A 69 16.79 -41.60 7.15
C ASP A 69 15.53 -41.89 6.31
N ALA A 70 14.74 -40.88 5.98
CA ALA A 70 13.57 -41.02 5.11
C ALA A 70 13.97 -41.46 3.69
N ALA A 71 15.06 -40.92 3.15
CA ALA A 71 15.55 -41.25 1.82
C ALA A 71 15.92 -42.74 1.68
N LEU A 72 16.46 -43.36 2.74
CA LEU A 72 16.78 -44.80 2.76
C LEU A 72 15.57 -45.70 2.52
N THR A 73 14.36 -45.20 2.76
CA THR A 73 13.10 -45.94 2.55
C THR A 73 12.33 -45.50 1.30
N THR A 74 12.84 -44.49 0.59
CA THR A 74 12.21 -43.94 -0.62
C THR A 74 12.80 -44.61 -1.87
N PRO A 75 11.97 -45.14 -2.79
CA PRO A 75 12.45 -45.97 -3.91
C PRO A 75 13.09 -45.16 -5.06
N ASP A 76 13.06 -43.83 -5.00
CA ASP A 76 13.59 -42.98 -6.05
C ASP A 76 15.14 -42.91 -6.03
N PRO A 77 15.79 -42.96 -7.21
CA PRO A 77 17.24 -42.93 -7.33
C PRO A 77 17.87 -41.57 -7.04
N ALA A 78 17.13 -40.47 -7.23
CA ALA A 78 17.63 -39.12 -7.04
C ALA A 78 16.60 -38.30 -6.26
N LEU A 79 17.01 -37.77 -5.12
CA LEU A 79 16.16 -37.05 -4.17
C LEU A 79 16.74 -35.67 -3.86
N LEU A 80 15.83 -34.74 -3.60
CA LEU A 80 16.16 -33.35 -3.26
C LEU A 80 15.54 -33.02 -1.90
N PRO A 81 16.32 -33.08 -0.80
CA PRO A 81 15.88 -32.67 0.53
C PRO A 81 15.66 -31.15 0.55
N ILE A 82 14.40 -30.71 0.67
CA ILE A 82 14.03 -29.29 0.65
C ILE A 82 13.04 -28.92 1.76
N ARG A 83 13.12 -27.66 2.18
CA ARG A 83 12.13 -27.00 3.03
C ARG A 83 11.57 -25.79 2.31
N PRO A 84 10.35 -25.86 1.75
CA PRO A 84 9.70 -24.70 1.13
C PRO A 84 9.53 -23.58 2.16
N ASN A 85 9.73 -22.33 1.74
CA ASN A 85 9.42 -21.16 2.55
C ASN A 85 7.94 -20.79 2.38
N PRO A 86 7.07 -20.99 3.40
CA PRO A 86 5.64 -20.73 3.27
C PRO A 86 5.30 -19.25 3.03
N HIS A 87 6.20 -18.34 3.39
CA HIS A 87 6.01 -16.89 3.24
C HIS A 87 6.51 -16.36 1.90
N HIS A 88 7.21 -17.19 1.12
CA HIS A 88 7.68 -16.81 -0.19
C HIS A 88 6.60 -17.12 -1.23
N THR A 89 6.24 -16.14 -2.06
CA THR A 89 5.35 -16.37 -3.20
C THR A 89 6.17 -16.94 -4.35
N PRO A 90 6.03 -18.23 -4.70
CA PRO A 90 6.81 -18.80 -5.79
C PRO A 90 6.52 -18.05 -7.10
N THR A 91 7.57 -17.59 -7.77
CA THR A 91 7.49 -16.93 -9.08
C THR A 91 7.59 -17.91 -10.25
N HIS A 92 8.07 -19.13 -9.98
CA HIS A 92 8.28 -20.16 -10.99
C HIS A 92 7.14 -21.19 -11.00
N PRO A 93 6.59 -21.57 -12.18
CA PRO A 93 5.46 -22.51 -12.29
C PRO A 93 5.65 -23.84 -11.56
N LEU A 94 6.86 -24.40 -11.62
CA LEU A 94 7.18 -25.68 -10.95
C LEU A 94 7.21 -25.59 -9.43
N LEU A 95 7.31 -24.38 -8.85
CA LEU A 95 7.31 -24.18 -7.40
C LEU A 95 5.89 -23.93 -6.87
N HIS A 96 4.93 -23.55 -7.71
CA HIS A 96 3.53 -23.41 -7.30
C HIS A 96 2.94 -24.74 -6.81
N THR A 97 3.36 -25.87 -7.38
CA THR A 97 2.88 -27.20 -6.98
C THR A 97 3.47 -27.68 -5.65
N LEU A 98 4.53 -27.04 -5.16
CA LEU A 98 5.18 -27.39 -3.90
C LEU A 98 4.59 -26.63 -2.70
N HIS A 99 3.81 -25.57 -2.95
CA HIS A 99 3.01 -24.93 -1.92
C HIS A 99 1.63 -25.60 -1.88
N PRO A 100 1.25 -26.25 -0.78
CA PRO A 100 -0.13 -26.69 -0.63
C PRO A 100 -1.04 -25.45 -0.74
N PRO A 101 -2.16 -25.51 -1.49
CA PRO A 101 -3.08 -24.40 -1.55
C PRO A 101 -3.62 -24.17 -0.14
N THR A 102 -3.13 -23.13 0.53
CA THR A 102 -3.71 -22.64 1.78
C THR A 102 -5.07 -22.07 1.43
N THR A 103 -6.06 -22.94 1.33
CA THR A 103 -7.48 -22.56 1.26
C THR A 103 -7.91 -22.18 2.67
N THR A 104 -7.29 -21.16 3.25
CA THR A 104 -7.92 -20.40 4.31
C THR A 104 -8.78 -19.35 3.64
N ARG A 105 -9.97 -19.80 3.19
CA ARG A 105 -11.11 -18.92 2.96
C ARG A 105 -11.28 -18.09 4.24
N PRO A 106 -11.16 -16.76 4.21
CA PRO A 106 -11.36 -15.96 5.41
C PRO A 106 -12.84 -16.03 5.76
N THR A 107 -13.19 -16.86 6.74
CA THR A 107 -14.47 -16.72 7.43
C THR A 107 -14.38 -15.47 8.26
N ALA A 108 -15.08 -14.43 7.79
CA ALA A 108 -15.33 -13.22 8.55
C ALA A 108 -15.83 -13.60 9.95
N HIS A 109 -15.01 -13.33 10.96
CA HIS A 109 -15.49 -13.21 12.32
C HIS A 109 -15.02 -11.88 12.87
N THR A 110 -15.97 -10.95 12.89
CA THR A 110 -15.99 -9.73 13.70
C THR A 110 -15.65 -10.07 15.14
N THR A 111 -14.68 -9.36 15.73
CA THR A 111 -14.75 -8.69 17.04
C THR A 111 -13.43 -7.93 17.31
N THR A 112 -13.49 -6.61 17.14
CA THR A 112 -13.00 -5.54 18.03
C THR A 112 -11.49 -5.36 18.32
N THR A 113 -11.01 -4.20 17.84
CA THR A 113 -9.90 -3.32 18.31
C THR A 113 -8.49 -3.88 18.46
N ALA A 114 -7.66 -3.57 17.45
CA ALA A 114 -6.34 -2.98 17.66
C ALA A 114 -5.90 -2.25 16.37
N THR A 115 -5.67 -0.95 16.48
CA THR A 115 -5.05 -0.05 15.50
C THR A 115 -3.64 -0.48 15.14
N ALA A 116 -3.36 -0.77 13.85
CA ALA A 116 -2.17 -0.36 13.09
C ALA A 116 -2.08 -1.08 11.73
N ALA A 117 -1.79 -0.28 10.69
CA ALA A 117 -1.42 -0.65 9.32
C ALA A 117 -2.47 -1.40 8.48
N VAL A 118 -3.42 -0.63 7.95
CA VAL A 118 -4.09 -0.97 6.69
C VAL A 118 -3.00 -1.02 5.63
N GLN A 119 -2.77 -2.18 5.03
CA GLN A 119 -2.17 -2.24 3.71
C GLN A 119 -3.20 -1.59 2.78
N ASP A 120 -3.00 -0.32 2.46
CA ASP A 120 -3.80 0.36 1.44
C ASP A 120 -3.56 -0.37 0.12
N ASP A 121 -4.54 -1.16 -0.30
CA ASP A 121 -4.63 -1.82 -1.61
C ASP A 121 -4.92 -0.80 -2.73
N THR A 122 -4.85 0.50 -2.42
CA THR A 122 -5.06 1.61 -3.33
C THR A 122 -3.88 1.69 -4.31
N PRO A 123 -4.13 1.64 -5.63
CA PRO A 123 -3.09 1.68 -6.63
C PRO A 123 -2.25 2.96 -6.50
N LEU A 124 -0.94 2.84 -6.75
CA LEU A 124 0.02 3.92 -6.52
C LEU A 124 -0.35 5.21 -7.28
N ALA A 125 -0.92 5.09 -8.49
CA ALA A 125 -1.38 6.23 -9.28
C ALA A 125 -2.48 7.05 -8.60
N GLU A 126 -3.41 6.41 -7.88
CA GLU A 126 -4.48 7.10 -7.15
C GLU A 126 -3.94 7.81 -5.89
N ARG A 127 -2.89 7.25 -5.27
CA ARG A 127 -2.20 7.88 -4.14
C ARG A 127 -1.36 9.08 -4.55
N LEU A 128 -0.79 9.05 -5.76
CA LEU A 128 0.01 10.15 -6.32
C LEU A 128 -0.85 11.28 -6.90
N ALA A 129 -2.04 10.96 -7.41
CA ALA A 129 -2.95 11.93 -8.06
C ALA A 129 -3.24 13.21 -7.25
N PRO A 130 -3.58 13.15 -5.95
CA PRO A 130 -3.90 14.34 -5.17
C PRO A 130 -2.68 15.14 -4.69
N LEU A 131 -1.47 14.57 -4.78
CA LEU A 131 -0.24 15.16 -4.24
C LEU A 131 0.40 16.15 -5.21
N ASP A 132 1.14 17.12 -4.68
CA ASP A 132 1.97 18.01 -5.49
C ASP A 132 3.23 17.29 -6.03
N THR A 133 3.96 17.93 -6.94
CA THR A 133 5.14 17.30 -7.58
C THR A 133 6.24 16.91 -6.59
N GLU A 134 6.43 17.68 -5.51
CA GLU A 134 7.46 17.37 -4.50
C GLU A 134 7.02 16.22 -3.59
N GLU A 135 5.76 16.20 -3.17
CA GLU A 135 5.14 15.17 -2.36
C GLU A 135 5.04 13.85 -3.13
N ARG A 136 4.74 13.89 -4.43
CA ARG A 136 4.78 12.70 -5.31
C ARG A 136 6.17 12.07 -5.34
N LEU A 137 7.21 12.89 -5.47
CA LEU A 137 8.59 12.41 -5.49
C LEU A 137 8.97 11.77 -4.15
N ARG A 138 8.65 12.43 -3.03
CA ARG A 138 8.93 11.90 -1.68
C ARG A 138 8.20 10.58 -1.43
N LEU A 139 6.91 10.50 -1.77
CA LEU A 139 6.14 9.26 -1.61
C LEU A 139 6.75 8.11 -2.43
N LEU A 140 7.18 8.40 -3.66
CA LEU A 140 7.78 7.41 -4.52
C LEU A 140 9.17 6.98 -4.04
N GLU A 141 9.98 7.90 -3.52
CA GLU A 141 11.23 7.60 -2.83
C GLU A 141 10.99 6.66 -1.63
N ASP A 142 9.99 6.96 -0.80
CA ASP A 142 9.63 6.12 0.35
C ASP A 142 9.21 4.71 -0.07
N VAL A 143 8.40 4.58 -1.13
CA VAL A 143 7.99 3.28 -1.70
C VAL A 143 9.21 2.50 -2.22
N ILE A 144 10.12 3.15 -2.92
CA ILE A 144 11.33 2.50 -3.43
C ILE A 144 12.23 2.07 -2.27
N CYS A 145 12.46 2.93 -1.29
CA CYS A 145 13.24 2.60 -0.09
C CYS A 145 12.61 1.43 0.69
N ALA A 146 11.28 1.37 0.79
CA ALA A 146 10.59 0.24 1.41
C ALA A 146 10.81 -1.06 0.62
N GLU A 147 10.67 -1.05 -0.71
CA GLU A 147 10.92 -2.25 -1.52
C GLU A 147 12.39 -2.68 -1.51
N VAL A 148 13.32 -1.72 -1.49
CA VAL A 148 14.76 -1.98 -1.35
C VAL A 148 15.07 -2.64 -0.01
N ALA A 149 14.49 -2.15 1.09
CA ALA A 149 14.61 -2.78 2.39
C ALA A 149 14.06 -4.21 2.39
N ARG A 150 12.91 -4.45 1.76
CA ARG A 150 12.34 -5.81 1.65
C ARG A 150 13.23 -6.77 0.87
N VAL A 151 13.83 -6.31 -0.23
CA VAL A 151 14.77 -7.11 -1.05
C VAL A 151 16.04 -7.44 -0.25
N LEU A 152 16.52 -6.49 0.54
CA LEU A 152 17.69 -6.68 1.42
C LEU A 152 17.37 -7.41 2.73
N GLY A 153 16.09 -7.70 3.01
CA GLY A 153 15.67 -8.39 4.24
C GLY A 153 15.64 -7.50 5.49
N HIS A 154 15.59 -6.18 5.32
CA HIS A 154 15.40 -5.22 6.41
C HIS A 154 13.90 -5.01 6.69
N ALA A 155 13.54 -4.84 7.97
CA ALA A 155 12.16 -4.65 8.39
C ALA A 155 11.61 -3.27 8.02
N ASP A 156 12.46 -2.24 7.95
CA ASP A 156 12.07 -0.85 7.66
C ASP A 156 12.97 -0.19 6.61
N GLY A 157 12.35 0.57 5.71
CA GLY A 157 13.01 1.37 4.67
C GLY A 157 13.66 2.66 5.17
N SER A 158 13.35 3.09 6.40
CA SER A 158 13.82 4.36 6.98
C SER A 158 15.32 4.38 7.32
N ALA A 159 15.98 3.22 7.33
CA ALA A 159 17.42 3.09 7.55
C ALA A 159 18.26 3.22 6.26
N LEU A 160 17.62 3.33 5.09
CA LEU A 160 18.31 3.43 3.80
C LEU A 160 18.51 4.89 3.42
N ASP A 161 19.75 5.25 3.09
CA ASP A 161 20.08 6.56 2.52
C ASP A 161 19.64 6.62 1.05
N PRO A 162 18.70 7.51 0.67
CA PRO A 162 18.21 7.64 -0.70
C PRO A 162 19.28 8.06 -1.72
N ALA A 163 20.40 8.62 -1.24
CA ALA A 163 21.55 9.01 -2.06
C ALA A 163 22.59 7.90 -2.23
N ARG A 164 22.51 6.81 -1.45
CA ARG A 164 23.46 5.71 -1.52
C ARG A 164 23.21 4.85 -2.76
N SER A 165 24.30 4.46 -3.42
CA SER A 165 24.25 3.55 -4.57
C SER A 165 23.72 2.18 -4.16
N PHE A 166 22.89 1.57 -5.01
CA PHE A 166 22.45 0.18 -4.84
C PHE A 166 23.63 -0.79 -4.71
N GLN A 167 24.72 -0.57 -5.45
CA GLN A 167 25.91 -1.41 -5.39
C GLN A 167 26.59 -1.32 -4.02
N ASP A 168 26.70 -0.11 -3.47
CA ASP A 168 27.28 0.11 -2.14
C ASP A 168 26.36 -0.43 -1.03
N ALA A 169 25.06 -0.53 -1.30
CA ALA A 169 24.07 -1.16 -0.42
C ALA A 169 24.04 -2.70 -0.54
N GLY A 170 24.84 -3.29 -1.44
CA GLY A 170 24.95 -4.75 -1.59
C GLY A 170 24.03 -5.35 -2.65
N PHE A 171 23.53 -4.57 -3.61
CA PHE A 171 22.78 -5.12 -4.75
C PHE A 171 23.68 -5.87 -5.74
N ASP A 172 23.20 -7.03 -6.19
CA ASP A 172 23.79 -7.84 -7.24
C ASP A 172 22.81 -7.99 -8.42
N SER A 173 23.19 -8.77 -9.45
CA SER A 173 22.34 -8.99 -10.63
C SER A 173 21.03 -9.71 -10.33
N LEU A 174 20.94 -10.50 -9.25
CA LEU A 174 19.73 -11.22 -8.88
C LEU A 174 18.78 -10.32 -8.07
N THR A 175 19.30 -9.54 -7.11
CA THR A 175 18.49 -8.58 -6.35
C THR A 175 17.97 -7.45 -7.24
N ALA A 176 18.72 -7.07 -8.28
CA ALA A 176 18.25 -6.11 -9.28
C ALA A 176 16.99 -6.60 -10.02
N VAL A 177 16.94 -7.91 -10.35
CA VAL A 177 15.77 -8.51 -11.00
C VAL A 177 14.60 -8.62 -10.03
N GLU A 178 14.86 -8.95 -8.76
CA GLU A 178 13.81 -9.01 -7.73
C GLU A 178 13.17 -7.65 -7.46
N LEU A 179 13.98 -6.61 -7.23
CA LEU A 179 13.51 -5.23 -7.04
C LEU A 179 12.67 -4.78 -8.24
N ARG A 180 13.13 -5.07 -9.46
CA ARG A 180 12.40 -4.74 -10.68
C ARG A 180 11.05 -5.44 -10.80
N ASN A 181 10.94 -6.70 -10.38
CA ASN A 181 9.67 -7.42 -10.38
C ASN A 181 8.70 -6.89 -9.31
N ARG A 182 9.22 -6.51 -8.14
CA ARG A 182 8.44 -5.88 -7.06
C ARG A 182 7.92 -4.51 -7.46
N LEU A 183 8.79 -3.65 -7.99
CA LEU A 183 8.41 -2.33 -8.50
C LEU A 183 7.38 -2.45 -9.62
N LYS A 184 7.56 -3.38 -10.58
CA LYS A 184 6.55 -3.66 -11.60
C LYS A 184 5.17 -4.00 -11.00
N THR A 185 5.15 -4.71 -9.88
CA THR A 185 3.90 -5.09 -9.20
C THR A 185 3.28 -3.88 -8.49
N ALA A 186 4.11 -3.04 -7.87
CA ALA A 186 3.65 -1.85 -7.15
C ALA A 186 3.21 -0.70 -8.07
N THR A 187 3.90 -0.52 -9.21
CA THR A 187 3.65 0.58 -10.15
C THR A 187 2.76 0.17 -11.33
N GLY A 188 2.58 -1.13 -11.58
CA GLY A 188 1.88 -1.63 -12.77
C GLY A 188 2.66 -1.45 -14.09
N GLN A 189 3.84 -0.82 -14.07
CA GLN A 189 4.59 -0.44 -15.27
C GLN A 189 5.56 -1.52 -15.76
N ARG A 190 5.88 -1.49 -17.06
CA ARG A 190 6.88 -2.39 -17.67
C ARG A 190 8.28 -1.83 -17.52
N LEU A 191 8.97 -2.23 -16.46
CA LEU A 191 10.32 -1.76 -16.14
C LEU A 191 11.42 -2.55 -16.89
N SER A 192 12.46 -1.84 -17.36
CA SER A 192 13.64 -2.44 -18.01
C SER A 192 14.39 -3.39 -17.08
N ALA A 193 15.12 -4.37 -17.63
CA ALA A 193 16.04 -5.22 -16.85
C ALA A 193 17.27 -4.45 -16.33
N THR A 194 17.59 -3.33 -16.96
CA THR A 194 18.78 -2.50 -16.66
C THR A 194 18.50 -1.37 -15.68
N LEU A 195 17.25 -1.23 -15.20
CA LEU A 195 16.78 -0.10 -14.38
C LEU A 195 17.71 0.24 -13.20
N VAL A 196 18.18 -0.78 -12.47
CA VAL A 196 19.06 -0.61 -11.30
C VAL A 196 20.47 -0.11 -11.68
N PHE A 197 20.91 -0.38 -12.90
CA PHE A 197 22.19 0.09 -13.43
C PHE A 197 22.08 1.47 -14.08
N ASP A 198 20.97 1.73 -14.76
CA ASP A 198 20.68 3.02 -15.40
C ASP A 198 20.41 4.11 -14.35
N TYR A 199 19.79 3.71 -13.23
CA TYR A 199 19.45 4.57 -12.10
C TYR A 199 20.02 3.97 -10.81
N PRO A 200 21.28 4.28 -10.46
CA PRO A 200 22.02 3.58 -9.42
C PRO A 200 21.61 3.98 -7.98
N THR A 201 20.72 4.96 -7.81
CA THR A 201 20.26 5.41 -6.48
C THR A 201 18.73 5.42 -6.39
N PRO A 202 18.14 5.20 -5.20
CA PRO A 202 16.70 5.35 -4.98
C PRO A 202 16.15 6.68 -5.48
N GLN A 203 16.86 7.78 -5.24
CA GLN A 203 16.45 9.12 -5.69
C GLN A 203 16.42 9.26 -7.22
N THR A 204 17.42 8.73 -7.94
CA THR A 204 17.45 8.82 -9.41
C THR A 204 16.40 7.92 -10.03
N MET A 205 16.15 6.76 -9.43
CA MET A 205 15.09 5.84 -9.83
C MET A 205 13.70 6.42 -9.60
N ALA A 206 13.48 7.11 -8.47
CA ALA A 206 12.21 7.77 -8.16
C ALA A 206 11.86 8.83 -9.21
N LYS A 207 12.83 9.68 -9.59
CA LYS A 207 12.60 10.69 -10.65
C LYS A 207 12.20 10.07 -11.97
N HIS A 208 12.89 9.01 -12.39
CA HIS A 208 12.58 8.33 -13.64
C HIS A 208 11.20 7.66 -13.61
N LEU A 209 10.88 6.95 -12.52
CA LEU A 209 9.57 6.31 -12.36
C LEU A 209 8.44 7.34 -12.28
N LEU A 210 8.67 8.51 -11.69
CA LEU A 210 7.69 9.59 -11.66
C LEU A 210 7.39 10.11 -13.07
N GLU A 211 8.41 10.27 -13.93
CA GLU A 211 8.22 10.66 -15.34
C GLU A 211 7.42 9.62 -16.12
N GLU A 212 7.66 8.31 -15.88
CA GLU A 212 6.90 7.24 -16.53
C GLU A 212 5.44 7.17 -16.03
N LEU A 213 5.20 7.45 -14.74
CA LEU A 213 3.88 7.39 -14.12
C LEU A 213 3.06 8.68 -14.31
N LEU A 214 3.69 9.80 -14.67
CA LEU A 214 3.04 11.11 -14.77
C LEU A 214 1.76 11.10 -15.64
N PRO A 215 1.74 10.46 -16.84
CA PRO A 215 0.54 10.43 -17.68
C PRO A 215 -0.66 9.75 -17.00
N GLU A 216 -0.42 8.65 -16.28
CA GLU A 216 -1.46 7.89 -15.58
C GLU A 216 -1.93 8.63 -14.32
N VAL A 217 -1.01 9.29 -13.61
CA VAL A 217 -1.32 10.13 -12.45
C VAL A 217 -2.13 11.36 -12.85
N GLU A 218 -1.82 12.00 -13.99
CA GLU A 218 -2.59 13.13 -14.53
C GLU A 218 -4.00 12.71 -14.97
N GLU A 219 -4.13 11.54 -15.61
CA GLU A 219 -5.43 10.98 -15.97
C GLU A 219 -6.27 10.66 -14.72
N CYS A 220 -5.66 10.05 -13.70
CA CYS A 220 -6.32 9.80 -12.41
C CYS A 220 -6.73 11.12 -11.73
N ALA A 221 -5.85 12.12 -11.71
CA ALA A 221 -6.13 13.44 -11.15
C ALA A 221 -7.27 14.13 -11.91
N ALA A 222 -7.35 13.98 -13.23
CA ALA A 222 -8.45 14.50 -14.03
C ALA A 222 -9.79 13.80 -13.73
N ARG A 223 -9.80 12.48 -13.50
CA ARG A 223 -11.00 11.74 -13.09
C ARG A 223 -11.47 12.08 -11.68
N LEU A 224 -10.52 12.34 -10.77
CA LEU A 224 -10.79 12.73 -9.38
C LEU A 224 -11.14 14.20 -9.24
N ARG A 225 -10.88 15.02 -10.27
CA ARG A 225 -11.33 16.40 -10.34
C ARG A 225 -12.84 16.39 -10.49
N ILE A 226 -13.53 16.60 -9.38
CA ILE A 226 -14.91 17.07 -9.42
C ILE A 226 -14.82 18.40 -10.16
N PRO A 227 -15.53 18.61 -11.29
CA PRO A 227 -15.61 19.94 -11.87
C PRO A 227 -16.06 20.86 -10.74
N GLU A 228 -15.34 21.97 -10.50
CA GLU A 228 -15.88 23.06 -9.70
C GLU A 228 -17.22 23.38 -10.34
N ALA A 229 -18.29 22.88 -9.74
CA ALA A 229 -19.61 23.18 -10.20
C ALA A 229 -19.73 24.67 -9.98
N ASP A 230 -19.85 25.41 -11.07
CA ASP A 230 -20.04 26.86 -11.03
C ASP A 230 -21.14 27.12 -10.00
N ASP A 231 -20.86 27.89 -8.95
CA ASP A 231 -21.80 28.10 -7.85
C ASP A 231 -23.16 28.58 -8.38
N ASP A 232 -23.15 29.28 -9.52
CA ASP A 232 -24.32 29.73 -10.26
C ASP A 232 -25.05 28.62 -11.05
N GLU A 233 -24.36 27.56 -11.48
CA GLU A 233 -24.99 26.36 -12.06
C GLU A 233 -25.63 25.49 -10.97
N VAL A 234 -24.94 25.31 -9.83
CA VAL A 234 -25.51 24.61 -8.66
C VAL A 234 -26.73 25.36 -8.14
N ARG A 235 -26.66 26.69 -8.01
CA ARG A 235 -27.79 27.53 -7.59
C ARG A 235 -28.97 27.40 -8.55
N ARG A 236 -28.74 27.50 -9.87
CA ARG A 236 -29.80 27.32 -10.88
C ARG A 236 -30.44 25.93 -10.84
N LEU A 237 -29.65 24.88 -10.64
CA LEU A 237 -30.17 23.51 -10.54
C LEU A 237 -30.99 23.32 -9.27
N LEU A 238 -30.55 23.86 -8.13
CA LEU A 238 -31.30 23.82 -6.88
C LEU A 238 -32.61 24.63 -6.95
N GLU A 239 -32.61 25.79 -7.60
CA GLU A 239 -33.82 26.60 -7.84
C GLU A 239 -34.83 25.88 -8.74
N SER A 240 -34.37 25.02 -9.64
CA SER A 240 -35.24 24.29 -10.57
C SER A 240 -35.91 23.04 -9.97
N VAL A 241 -35.46 22.57 -8.79
CA VAL A 241 -36.01 21.37 -8.14
C VAL A 241 -37.03 21.78 -7.07
N PRO A 242 -38.31 21.37 -7.18
CA PRO A 242 -39.31 21.66 -6.16
C PRO A 242 -38.90 21.10 -4.80
N LEU A 243 -38.92 21.91 -3.75
CA LEU A 243 -38.56 21.53 -2.37
C LEU A 243 -39.28 20.27 -1.86
N ALA A 244 -40.49 20.00 -2.36
CA ALA A 244 -41.25 18.78 -2.06
C ALA A 244 -40.49 17.50 -2.49
N ARG A 245 -39.84 17.50 -3.67
CA ARG A 245 -39.04 16.38 -4.18
C ARG A 245 -37.76 16.18 -3.36
N ILE A 246 -37.14 17.26 -2.89
CA ILE A 246 -35.92 17.22 -2.08
C ILE A 246 -36.23 16.64 -0.69
N ARG A 247 -37.38 17.02 -0.12
CA ARG A 247 -37.87 16.50 1.17
C ARG A 247 -38.28 15.02 1.08
N GLU A 248 -38.97 14.61 0.02
CA GLU A 248 -39.29 13.19 -0.24
C GLU A 248 -38.05 12.31 -0.40
N ALA A 249 -36.96 12.87 -0.95
CA ALA A 249 -35.70 12.17 -1.15
C ALA A 249 -34.79 12.16 0.10
N GLY A 250 -35.17 12.81 1.20
CA GLY A 250 -34.37 12.88 2.44
C GLY A 250 -33.07 13.69 2.31
N LEU A 251 -32.89 14.46 1.23
CA LEU A 251 -31.69 15.23 0.93
C LEU A 251 -31.61 16.55 1.70
N LEU A 252 -32.74 17.03 2.23
CA LEU A 252 -32.82 18.29 2.97
C LEU A 252 -31.98 18.25 4.27
N ASP A 253 -32.04 17.14 4.99
CA ASP A 253 -31.32 16.98 6.25
C ASP A 253 -29.81 16.85 6.03
N ALA A 254 -29.40 16.21 4.93
CA ALA A 254 -28.00 16.13 4.53
C ALA A 254 -27.43 17.50 4.13
N LEU A 255 -28.21 18.32 3.40
CA LEU A 255 -27.81 19.67 3.03
C LEU A 255 -27.74 20.61 4.24
N LEU A 256 -28.68 20.51 5.18
CA LEU A 256 -28.65 21.27 6.44
C LEU A 256 -27.48 20.87 7.35
N ALA A 257 -27.08 19.59 7.33
CA ALA A 257 -25.92 19.11 8.09
C ALA A 257 -24.58 19.58 7.49
N LEU A 258 -24.52 19.86 6.18
CA LEU A 258 -23.35 20.39 5.50
C LEU A 258 -23.23 21.92 5.54
N ALA A 259 -24.28 22.65 5.92
CA ALA A 259 -24.25 24.10 6.02
C ALA A 259 -23.28 24.54 7.14
N PRO A 260 -22.19 25.26 6.84
CA PRO A 260 -21.28 25.73 7.88
C PRO A 260 -22.00 26.75 8.75
N ALA A 261 -21.94 26.56 10.08
CA ALA A 261 -22.36 27.57 11.04
C ALA A 261 -21.61 28.87 10.74
N ALA A 262 -22.33 29.89 10.26
CA ALA A 262 -21.76 31.16 9.85
C ALA A 262 -20.95 31.79 11.00
N SER A 263 -19.63 31.86 10.83
CA SER A 263 -18.71 32.58 11.72
C SER A 263 -18.74 34.07 11.37
N PRO A 264 -18.88 34.99 12.35
CA PRO A 264 -19.07 36.40 12.09
C PRO A 264 -17.75 37.11 11.78
N ALA A 265 -17.61 37.66 10.58
CA ALA A 265 -16.55 38.62 10.25
C ALA A 265 -16.97 40.04 10.65
N SER A 266 -16.14 40.68 11.47
CA SER A 266 -16.24 42.07 11.94
C SER A 266 -15.92 43.08 10.82
N PRO A 267 -16.39 44.34 10.94
CA PRO A 267 -15.42 45.43 10.90
C PRO A 267 -15.60 46.50 12.00
N ALA A 268 -14.57 47.33 12.09
CA ALA A 268 -14.23 48.24 13.18
C ALA A 268 -14.69 49.70 12.99
N SER A 269 -14.65 50.42 14.12
CA SER A 269 -14.51 51.89 14.30
C SER A 269 -15.76 52.77 14.20
N SER A 270 -16.34 53.18 15.34
CA SER A 270 -15.99 54.41 16.08
C SER A 270 -16.98 54.73 17.22
N LEU A 271 -16.42 55.08 18.39
CA LEU A 271 -17.05 55.54 19.64
C LEU A 271 -17.67 56.97 19.49
N PRO A 272 -18.53 57.50 20.42
CA PRO A 272 -18.39 57.34 21.88
C PRO A 272 -19.67 57.15 22.73
N ALA A 273 -19.44 56.59 23.92
CA ALA A 273 -20.39 56.40 25.02
C ALA A 273 -20.96 57.73 25.58
N PRO A 274 -22.03 57.67 26.40
CA PRO A 274 -21.81 57.40 27.83
C PRO A 274 -22.81 56.41 28.45
N ALA A 275 -22.34 55.73 29.48
CA ALA A 275 -23.08 54.79 30.35
C ALA A 275 -23.69 55.54 31.56
N PRO A 276 -24.22 54.87 32.62
CA PRO A 276 -24.71 53.49 32.75
C PRO A 276 -26.09 53.41 33.46
N ASP A 277 -26.77 52.25 33.43
CA ASP A 277 -27.09 51.46 34.65
C ASP A 277 -28.18 50.38 34.43
N ALA A 278 -27.86 49.21 34.98
CA ALA A 278 -28.71 48.22 35.67
C ALA A 278 -29.74 47.33 34.91
N GLU A 279 -29.39 46.03 34.93
CA GLU A 279 -30.20 44.90 35.43
C GLU A 279 -31.28 44.22 34.55
N ALA A 280 -30.93 42.97 34.18
CA ALA A 280 -31.67 41.73 34.48
C ALA A 280 -32.81 41.21 33.55
N GLU A 281 -32.55 39.98 33.07
CA GLU A 281 -33.45 38.82 32.99
C GLU A 281 -34.48 38.66 31.85
N ALA A 282 -34.04 37.88 30.85
CA ALA A 282 -34.64 36.63 30.37
C ALA A 282 -36.18 36.45 30.41
N SER A 283 -36.78 36.43 29.22
CA SER A 283 -37.91 35.54 28.88
C SER A 283 -38.01 35.37 27.35
N ALA A 284 -37.21 34.46 26.80
CA ALA A 284 -37.36 33.97 25.43
C ALA A 284 -38.10 32.62 25.48
N VAL A 285 -39.42 32.68 25.51
CA VAL A 285 -40.27 31.54 25.19
C VAL A 285 -41.18 31.98 24.04
N ASP A 286 -41.15 31.17 22.98
CA ASP A 286 -42.12 31.07 21.88
C ASP A 286 -41.90 31.91 20.60
N GLN A 287 -40.76 31.70 19.91
CA GLN A 287 -40.64 32.06 18.48
C GLN A 287 -40.47 30.83 17.56
N SER A 288 -40.02 29.69 18.10
CA SER A 288 -39.72 28.50 17.30
C SER A 288 -40.97 27.77 16.83
N ASP A 289 -42.04 27.71 17.63
CA ASP A 289 -43.31 27.08 17.22
C ASP A 289 -44.11 27.94 16.24
N ALA A 290 -43.90 29.27 16.23
CA ALA A 290 -44.54 30.16 15.28
C ALA A 290 -43.99 30.02 13.85
N ILE A 291 -42.69 29.70 13.70
CA ILE A 291 -42.03 29.54 12.38
C ILE A 291 -42.41 28.21 11.72
N LEU A 292 -42.71 27.17 12.50
CA LEU A 292 -43.06 25.84 12.00
C LEU A 292 -44.46 25.76 11.36
N ALA A 293 -45.32 26.76 11.60
CA ALA A 293 -46.68 26.80 11.08
C ALA A 293 -46.87 27.72 9.86
N MET A 294 -45.80 28.35 9.34
CA MET A 294 -45.88 29.34 8.26
C MET A 294 -45.78 28.72 6.86
N ASP A 295 -46.58 29.25 5.93
CA ASP A 295 -46.45 29.00 4.49
C ASP A 295 -45.17 29.64 3.94
N ILE A 296 -44.63 29.12 2.84
CA ILE A 296 -43.34 29.52 2.23
C ILE A 296 -43.36 31.02 1.89
N ASP A 297 -44.48 31.55 1.40
CA ASP A 297 -44.64 32.97 1.10
C ASP A 297 -44.67 33.88 2.34
N ALA A 298 -44.96 33.32 3.52
CA ALA A 298 -44.88 34.05 4.80
C ALA A 298 -43.46 33.97 5.40
N LEU A 299 -42.75 32.87 5.16
CA LEU A 299 -41.39 32.64 5.64
C LEU A 299 -40.36 33.47 4.88
N VAL A 300 -40.55 33.63 3.56
CA VAL A 300 -39.78 34.56 2.73
C VAL A 300 -40.04 36.01 3.15
N ARG A 301 -41.28 36.35 3.53
CA ARG A 301 -41.64 37.71 3.94
C ARG A 301 -41.02 38.11 5.28
N GLU A 302 -41.01 37.21 6.27
CA GLU A 302 -40.36 37.45 7.57
C GLU A 302 -38.82 37.56 7.44
N ALA A 303 -38.21 36.83 6.51
CA ALA A 303 -36.77 36.93 6.23
C ALA A 303 -36.37 38.26 5.56
N PHE A 304 -37.26 38.85 4.76
CA PHE A 304 -37.05 40.14 4.11
C PHE A 304 -37.49 41.33 4.98
N GLU A 305 -38.56 41.23 5.77
CA GLU A 305 -39.00 42.31 6.68
C GLU A 305 -38.01 42.55 7.84
N ARG A 306 -37.29 41.51 8.30
CA ARG A 306 -36.15 41.69 9.23
C ARG A 306 -34.91 42.32 8.59
N SER A 307 -34.88 42.44 7.27
CA SER A 307 -33.81 43.12 6.53
C SER A 307 -34.10 44.60 6.28
N ASP A 308 -35.34 45.09 6.48
CA ASP A 308 -35.76 46.46 6.12
C ASP A 308 -36.14 47.37 7.32
N SER A 309 -36.17 46.86 8.55
CA SER A 309 -36.54 47.65 9.74
C SER A 309 -35.35 48.17 10.57
N GLU A 310 -34.23 48.52 9.94
CA GLU A 310 -33.29 49.53 10.48
C GLU A 310 -32.39 50.17 9.39
N GLN A 311 -33.00 51.07 8.62
CA GLN A 311 -32.42 52.34 8.14
C GLN A 311 -33.54 53.40 8.18
N PRO A 312 -33.25 54.71 8.28
CA PRO A 312 -32.15 55.40 8.96
C PRO A 312 -32.68 56.47 9.94
N GLU A 313 -31.93 56.74 11.01
CA GLU A 313 -31.48 58.10 11.37
C GLU A 313 -30.31 58.02 12.35
#